data_AF-A0A815TWF0-F1
#
_entry.id   AF-A0A815TWF0-F1
#
_cell.length_a   1.000
_cell.length_b   1.000
_cell.length_c   1.000
_cell.angle_alpha   90.00
_cell.angle_beta   90.00
_cell.angle_gamma   90.00
#
_symmetry.space_group_name_H-M   'P 1'
#
loop_
_entity.id
_entity.type
_entity.pdbx_description
1 polymer ?
#
loop_
_entity_poly.entity_id
_entity_poly.type
_entity_poly.pdbx_seq_one_letter_code
_entity_poly.pdbx_strand_id
1 'polypeptide(L)'
;MTRNFVAAIYFETITRHLHIAHVSIVIYAVLVENMTFGFGELLRKLRLYTVNFNIFSSIPPSDDQYELQTQRISTRLFIILLALSLIILILYTSLINGTQTVNVDSPTMARYLQLYSTYPQTLSCDCKQISINYAIFVHLNYSLHQICSSVFTIPKIGSIICYVFVE
;
A
#
# COMPACT_ATOMS: atom_id res chain seq x y z
N MET A 1 -1.15 -48.87 21.09
CA MET A 1 -2.05 -48.90 19.92
C MET A 1 -2.18 -47.55 19.18
N THR A 2 -1.56 -46.47 19.67
CA THR A 2 -1.73 -45.09 19.15
C THR A 2 -0.75 -44.68 18.05
N ARG A 3 0.46 -45.27 17.98
CA ARG A 3 1.48 -44.91 16.97
C ARG A 3 1.08 -45.27 15.53
N ASN A 4 0.37 -46.38 15.32
CA ASN A 4 -0.03 -46.84 13.99
C ASN A 4 -1.17 -46.02 13.39
N PHE A 5 -2.05 -45.47 14.24
CA PHE A 5 -3.17 -44.63 13.81
C PHE A 5 -2.70 -43.24 13.36
N VAL A 6 -1.76 -42.64 14.10
CA VAL A 6 -1.16 -41.35 13.71
C VAL A 6 -0.37 -41.48 12.40
N ALA A 7 0.37 -42.58 12.21
CA ALA A 7 1.09 -42.84 10.97
C ALA A 7 0.15 -43.03 9.76
N ALA A 8 -1.00 -43.69 9.94
CA ALA A 8 -2.00 -43.87 8.89
C ALA A 8 -2.63 -42.54 8.45
N ILE A 9 -3.00 -41.67 9.40
CA ILE A 9 -3.54 -40.33 9.11
C ILE A 9 -2.50 -39.44 8.39
N TYR A 10 -1.24 -39.53 8.82
CA TYR A 10 -0.15 -38.77 8.19
C TYR A 10 0.09 -39.23 6.74
N PHE A 11 0.02 -40.53 6.48
CA PHE A 11 0.16 -41.12 5.14
C PHE A 11 -1.01 -40.74 4.22
N GLU A 12 -2.26 -40.78 4.70
CA GLU A 12 -3.44 -40.30 3.96
C GLU A 12 -3.37 -38.80 3.65
N THR A 13 -2.88 -37.99 4.59
CA THR A 13 -2.77 -36.54 4.41
C THR A 13 -1.69 -36.19 3.37
N ILE A 14 -0.54 -36.88 3.42
CA ILE A 14 0.55 -36.69 2.44
C ILE A 14 0.09 -37.12 1.05
N THR A 15 -0.57 -38.27 0.91
CA THR A 15 -1.07 -38.73 -0.40
C THR A 15 -2.12 -37.79 -0.98
N ARG A 16 -2.99 -37.22 -0.14
CA ARG A 16 -3.97 -36.20 -0.57
C ARG A 16 -3.31 -34.90 -1.02
N HIS A 17 -2.30 -34.41 -0.28
CA HIS A 17 -1.54 -33.22 -0.68
C HIS A 17 -0.73 -33.43 -1.95
N LEU A 18 -0.10 -34.61 -2.12
CA LEU A 18 0.63 -34.97 -3.32
C LEU A 18 -0.30 -35.03 -4.53
N HIS A 19 -1.50 -35.59 -4.37
CA HIS A 19 -2.51 -35.64 -5.43
C HIS A 19 -2.99 -34.23 -5.83
N ILE A 20 -3.24 -33.33 -4.87
CA ILE A 20 -3.64 -31.93 -5.15
C ILE A 20 -2.52 -31.17 -5.88
N ALA A 21 -1.27 -31.38 -5.46
CA ALA A 21 -0.11 -30.77 -6.13
C ALA A 21 0.04 -31.26 -7.57
N HIS A 22 -0.09 -32.57 -7.82
CA HIS A 22 -0.07 -33.14 -9.18
C HIS A 22 -1.19 -32.58 -10.06
N VAL A 23 -2.42 -32.52 -9.55
CA VAL A 23 -3.55 -31.96 -10.30
C VAL A 23 -3.31 -30.49 -10.64
N SER A 24 -2.79 -29.71 -9.70
CA SER A 24 -2.47 -28.29 -9.93
C SER A 24 -1.39 -28.12 -11.01
N ILE A 25 -0.31 -28.91 -10.95
CA ILE A 25 0.77 -28.88 -11.95
C ILE A 25 0.24 -29.23 -13.35
N VAL A 26 -0.61 -30.26 -13.47
CA VAL A 26 -1.20 -30.65 -14.75
C VAL A 26 -2.09 -29.54 -15.31
N ILE A 27 -2.91 -28.89 -14.47
CA ILE A 27 -3.74 -27.76 -14.89
C ILE A 27 -2.87 -26.59 -15.38
N TYR A 28 -1.81 -26.25 -14.64
CA TYR A 28 -0.86 -25.21 -15.07
C TYR A 28 -0.19 -25.57 -16.40
N ALA A 29 0.27 -26.81 -16.58
CA ALA A 29 0.89 -27.26 -17.82
C ALA A 29 -0.09 -27.19 -19.01
N VAL A 30 -1.33 -27.66 -18.84
CA VAL A 30 -2.39 -27.61 -19.87
C VAL A 30 -2.78 -26.17 -20.21
N LEU A 31 -2.83 -25.27 -19.22
CA LEU A 31 -3.08 -23.84 -19.46
C LEU A 31 -1.94 -23.17 -20.23
N VAL A 32 -0.69 -23.50 -19.90
CA VAL A 32 0.51 -22.99 -20.59
C VAL A 32 0.60 -23.53 -22.03
N GLU A 33 0.32 -24.81 -22.25
CA GLU A 33 0.30 -25.42 -23.59
C GLU A 33 -0.82 -24.84 -24.47
N ASN A 34 -2.02 -24.67 -23.92
CA ASN A 34 -3.12 -24.03 -24.66
C ASN A 34 -2.83 -22.56 -24.98
N MET A 35 -2.19 -21.82 -24.07
CA MET A 35 -1.79 -20.44 -24.29
C MET A 35 -0.69 -20.34 -25.36
N THR A 36 0.30 -21.23 -25.35
CA THR A 36 1.38 -21.24 -26.34
C THR A 36 0.91 -21.68 -27.73
N PHE A 37 -0.02 -22.64 -27.82
CA PHE A 37 -0.61 -23.09 -29.08
C PHE A 37 -1.44 -22.00 -29.77
N GLY A 38 -2.30 -21.30 -29.02
CA GLY A 38 -3.10 -20.19 -29.56
C GLY A 38 -2.25 -18.99 -29.99
N PHE A 39 -1.14 -18.74 -29.28
CA PHE A 39 -0.23 -17.62 -29.58
C PHE A 39 0.50 -17.82 -30.92
N GLY A 40 0.86 -19.06 -31.29
CA GLY A 40 1.55 -19.36 -32.55
C GLY A 40 0.75 -18.97 -33.80
N GLU A 41 -0.53 -19.35 -33.87
CA GLU A 41 -1.39 -19.01 -35.01
C GLU A 41 -1.76 -17.52 -35.04
N LEU A 42 -1.93 -16.89 -33.87
CA LEU A 42 -2.14 -15.46 -33.75
C LEU A 42 -0.92 -14.67 -34.24
N LEU A 43 0.29 -15.08 -33.83
CA LEU A 43 1.55 -14.49 -34.30
C LEU A 43 1.72 -14.65 -35.81
N ARG A 44 1.32 -15.79 -36.40
CA ARG A 44 1.37 -16.00 -37.85
C ARG A 44 0.47 -15.00 -38.59
N LYS A 45 -0.77 -14.79 -38.12
CA LYS A 45 -1.71 -13.82 -38.69
C LYS A 45 -1.22 -12.38 -38.52
N LEU A 46 -0.74 -12.04 -37.32
CA LEU A 46 -0.15 -10.73 -37.04
C LEU A 46 1.10 -10.47 -37.89
N ARG A 47 1.94 -11.48 -38.14
CA ARG A 47 3.11 -11.38 -39.01
C ARG A 47 2.72 -11.08 -40.46
N LEU A 48 1.74 -11.79 -41.01
CA LEU A 48 1.28 -11.54 -42.38
C LEU A 48 0.64 -10.16 -42.52
N TYR A 49 -0.10 -9.73 -41.51
CA TYR A 49 -0.70 -8.40 -41.47
C TYR A 49 0.38 -7.31 -41.39
N THR A 50 1.33 -7.43 -40.46
CA THR A 50 2.43 -6.45 -40.28
C THR A 50 3.37 -6.33 -41.48
N VAL A 51 3.63 -7.41 -42.22
CA VAL A 51 4.47 -7.37 -43.42
C VAL A 51 3.84 -6.55 -44.56
N ASN A 52 2.52 -6.61 -44.71
CA ASN A 52 1.78 -5.86 -45.74
C ASN A 52 1.25 -4.50 -45.24
N PHE A 53 1.47 -4.20 -43.96
CA PHE A 53 0.90 -3.02 -43.35
C PHE A 53 1.66 -1.76 -43.79
N ASN A 54 0.91 -0.82 -44.37
CA ASN A 54 1.40 0.48 -44.77
C ASN A 54 0.40 1.55 -44.33
N ILE A 55 0.71 2.23 -43.22
CA ILE A 55 -0.15 3.27 -42.64
C ILE A 55 -0.21 4.49 -43.58
N PHE A 56 0.90 4.77 -44.26
CA PHE A 56 1.06 5.96 -45.10
C PHE A 56 0.73 5.69 -46.57
N SER A 57 -0.23 4.81 -46.84
CA SER A 57 -0.65 4.51 -48.22
C SER A 57 -1.38 5.70 -48.86
N SER A 58 -1.11 5.94 -50.15
CA SER A 58 -1.77 6.98 -50.95
C SER A 58 -3.09 6.48 -51.55
N ILE A 59 -4.01 7.41 -51.83
CA ILE A 59 -5.27 7.14 -52.56
C ILE A 59 -5.31 8.02 -53.81
N PRO A 60 -5.29 7.48 -55.04
CA PRO A 60 -5.18 6.06 -55.37
C PRO A 60 -3.80 5.46 -54.99
N PRO A 61 -3.68 4.12 -54.92
CA PRO A 61 -2.43 3.46 -54.61
C PRO A 61 -1.34 3.90 -55.59
N SER A 62 -0.19 4.32 -55.08
CA SER A 62 0.94 4.67 -55.93
C SER A 62 1.44 3.42 -56.67
N ASP A 63 1.66 3.54 -57.96
CA ASP A 63 2.32 2.52 -58.79
C ASP A 63 3.85 2.71 -58.80
N ASP A 64 4.32 3.85 -58.29
CA ASP A 64 5.75 4.14 -58.21
C ASP A 64 6.43 3.35 -57.09
N GLN A 65 7.48 2.62 -57.45
CA GLN A 65 8.20 1.73 -56.54
C GLN A 65 8.94 2.50 -55.44
N TYR A 66 9.44 3.70 -55.74
CA TYR A 66 10.16 4.53 -54.77
C TYR A 66 9.21 5.07 -53.69
N GLU A 67 8.04 5.56 -54.09
CA GLU A 67 6.98 5.96 -53.18
C GLU A 67 6.56 4.79 -52.25
N LEU A 68 6.30 3.60 -52.81
CA LEU A 68 5.90 2.43 -52.02
C LEU A 68 6.97 2.01 -50.98
N GLN A 69 8.25 2.08 -51.33
CA GLN A 69 9.34 1.79 -50.40
C GLN A 69 9.38 2.81 -49.26
N THR A 70 9.26 4.09 -49.59
CA THR A 70 9.27 5.19 -48.62
C THR A 70 8.11 5.05 -47.64
N GLN A 71 6.90 4.78 -48.13
CA GLN A 71 5.71 4.58 -47.30
C GLN A 71 5.87 3.40 -46.31
N ARG A 72 6.44 2.28 -46.76
CA ARG A 72 6.74 1.11 -45.90
C ARG A 72 7.80 1.43 -44.86
N ILE A 73 8.88 2.14 -45.22
CA ILE A 73 9.93 2.53 -44.28
C ILE A 73 9.38 3.47 -43.21
N SER A 74 8.63 4.49 -43.62
CA SER A 74 7.97 5.43 -42.71
C SER A 74 7.01 4.71 -41.76
N THR A 75 6.22 3.76 -42.26
CA THR A 75 5.33 2.94 -41.43
C THR A 75 6.10 2.16 -40.37
N ARG A 76 7.21 1.51 -40.74
CA ARG A 76 8.06 0.76 -39.78
C ARG A 76 8.66 1.67 -38.72
N LEU A 77 9.22 2.81 -39.13
CA LEU A 77 9.79 3.79 -38.20
C LEU A 77 8.73 4.31 -37.23
N PHE A 78 7.55 4.67 -37.73
CA PHE A 78 6.45 5.14 -36.89
C PHE A 78 6.05 4.09 -35.84
N ILE A 79 5.87 2.84 -36.24
CA ILE A 79 5.49 1.75 -35.32
C ILE A 79 6.57 1.52 -34.26
N ILE A 80 7.85 1.53 -34.64
CA ILE A 80 8.97 1.37 -33.70
C ILE A 80 8.97 2.51 -32.69
N LEU A 81 8.88 3.76 -33.16
CA LEU A 81 8.87 4.94 -32.29
C LEU A 81 7.65 4.96 -31.37
N LEU A 82 6.48 4.59 -31.88
CA LEU A 82 5.26 4.46 -31.09
C LEU A 82 5.38 3.36 -30.03
N ALA A 83 5.93 2.20 -30.38
CA ALA A 83 6.16 1.13 -29.42
C ALA A 83 7.15 1.57 -28.32
N LEU A 84 8.25 2.23 -28.70
CA LEU A 84 9.23 2.76 -27.75
C LEU A 84 8.59 3.79 -26.81
N SER A 85 7.79 4.72 -27.32
CA SER A 85 7.14 5.74 -26.48
C SER A 85 6.14 5.14 -25.49
N LEU A 86 5.35 4.14 -25.94
CA LEU A 86 4.44 3.41 -25.08
C LEU A 86 5.18 2.60 -24.00
N ILE A 87 6.29 1.94 -24.36
CA ILE A 87 7.13 1.21 -23.40
C ILE A 87 7.66 2.17 -22.33
N ILE A 88 8.19 3.32 -22.74
CA ILE A 88 8.69 4.33 -21.81
C ILE A 88 7.57 4.81 -20.87
N LEU A 89 6.39 5.08 -21.41
CA LEU A 89 5.23 5.51 -20.61
C LEU A 89 4.78 4.44 -19.61
N ILE A 90 4.70 3.18 -20.04
CA ILE A 90 4.34 2.06 -19.17
C ILE A 90 5.38 1.89 -18.07
N LEU A 91 6.66 1.93 -18.40
CA LEU A 91 7.73 1.84 -17.42
C LEU A 91 7.65 3.00 -16.43
N TYR A 92 7.53 4.23 -16.91
CA TYR A 92 7.42 5.41 -16.05
C TYR A 92 6.25 5.30 -15.07
N THR A 93 5.07 4.93 -15.57
CA THR A 93 3.86 4.75 -14.75
C THR A 93 3.93 3.54 -13.82
N SER A 94 4.73 2.52 -14.14
CA SER A 94 4.92 1.36 -13.27
C SER A 94 5.97 1.61 -12.18
N LEU A 95 6.98 2.44 -12.48
CA LEU A 95 8.06 2.78 -11.55
C LEU A 95 7.68 3.91 -10.59
N ILE A 96 6.57 4.63 -10.84
CA ILE A 96 6.10 5.66 -9.91
C ILE A 96 5.53 4.98 -8.66
N ASN A 97 6.22 5.15 -7.54
CA ASN A 97 5.72 4.70 -6.25
C ASN A 97 4.56 5.62 -5.84
N GLY A 98 3.33 5.11 -5.89
CA GLY A 98 2.17 5.82 -5.39
C GLY A 98 2.28 6.01 -3.88
N THR A 99 2.16 7.26 -3.41
CA THR A 99 2.00 7.55 -1.99
C THR A 99 0.61 7.11 -1.54
N GLN A 100 0.53 6.20 -0.57
CA GLN A 100 -0.74 5.78 0.02
C GLN A 100 -0.93 6.47 1.37
N THR A 101 -2.06 7.17 1.52
CA THR A 101 -2.46 7.75 2.80
C THR A 101 -3.15 6.67 3.64
N VAL A 102 -2.58 6.35 4.80
CA VAL A 102 -3.13 5.37 5.74
C VAL A 102 -3.69 6.11 6.96
N ASN A 103 -4.99 5.96 7.21
CA ASN A 103 -5.63 6.50 8.40
C ASN A 103 -5.49 5.50 9.55
N VAL A 104 -4.97 5.96 10.68
CA VAL A 104 -4.87 5.17 11.92
C VAL A 104 -5.78 5.80 12.96
N ASP A 105 -6.85 5.09 13.30
CA ASP A 105 -7.78 5.55 14.33
C ASP A 105 -7.20 5.38 15.73
N SER A 106 -7.20 6.47 16.49
CA SER A 106 -6.89 6.49 17.93
C SER A 106 -5.57 5.77 18.28
N PRO A 107 -4.43 6.18 17.72
CA PRO A 107 -3.14 5.54 18.00
C PRO A 107 -2.75 5.73 19.47
N THR A 108 -2.03 4.76 20.04
CA THR A 108 -1.36 4.95 21.33
C THR A 108 -0.21 5.96 21.20
N MET A 109 0.14 6.65 22.29
CA MET A 109 1.22 7.65 22.28
C MET A 109 2.56 7.08 21.78
N ALA A 110 2.90 5.85 22.17
CA ALA A 110 4.10 5.17 21.70
C ALA A 110 4.07 4.94 20.17
N ARG A 111 2.91 4.57 19.62
CA ARG A 111 2.74 4.36 18.19
C ARG A 111 2.84 5.67 17.41
N TYR A 112 2.27 6.75 17.94
CA TYR A 112 2.41 8.10 17.39
C TYR A 112 3.88 8.52 17.31
N LEU A 113 4.64 8.39 18.40
CA LEU A 113 6.06 8.77 18.42
C LEU A 113 6.89 7.99 17.40
N GLN A 114 6.60 6.71 17.21
CA GLN A 114 7.26 5.88 16.19
C GLN A 114 6.91 6.33 14.76
N LEU A 115 5.64 6.68 14.52
CA LEU A 115 5.18 7.17 13.22
C LEU A 115 5.78 8.55 12.91
N TYR A 116 5.84 9.44 13.91
CA TYR A 116 6.41 10.77 13.79
C TYR A 116 7.92 10.74 13.50
N SER A 117 8.68 9.83 14.12
CA SER A 117 10.11 9.66 13.81
C SER A 117 10.36 9.14 12.39
N THR A 118 9.41 8.38 11.84
CA THR A 118 9.53 7.77 10.50
C THR A 118 9.00 8.71 9.40
N TYR A 119 7.94 9.46 9.66
CA TYR A 119 7.22 10.29 8.69
C TYR A 119 6.99 11.73 9.17
N PRO A 120 8.03 12.48 9.61
CA PRO A 120 7.84 13.78 10.26
C PRO A 120 7.21 14.85 9.34
N GLN A 121 7.41 14.73 8.03
CA GLN A 121 6.94 15.72 7.06
C GLN A 121 5.56 15.40 6.45
N THR A 122 5.10 14.15 6.55
CA THR A 122 3.88 13.68 5.88
C THR A 122 2.81 13.20 6.86
N LEU A 123 3.12 13.12 8.16
CA LEU A 123 2.17 12.77 9.20
C LEU A 123 1.27 13.98 9.53
N SER A 124 -0.04 13.83 9.37
CA SER A 124 -1.04 14.78 9.87
C SER A 124 -1.83 14.15 11.01
N CYS A 125 -2.03 14.89 12.10
CA CYS A 125 -2.88 14.49 13.21
C CYS A 125 -4.00 15.50 13.40
N ASP A 126 -5.19 15.15 12.90
CA ASP A 126 -6.37 15.98 13.07
C ASP A 126 -6.96 15.74 14.47
N CYS A 127 -7.32 16.83 15.15
CA CYS A 127 -7.99 16.77 16.44
C CYS A 127 -9.43 16.26 16.26
N LYS A 128 -9.75 15.07 16.80
CA LYS A 128 -11.13 14.55 16.83
C LYS A 128 -12.07 15.42 17.69
N GLN A 129 -11.53 16.12 18.69
CA GLN A 129 -12.29 16.97 19.59
C GLN A 129 -11.48 18.22 19.92
N ILE A 130 -12.04 19.40 19.62
CA ILE A 130 -11.38 20.71 19.77
C ILE A 130 -11.53 21.26 21.19
N SER A 131 -12.58 20.87 21.89
CA SER A 131 -12.85 21.27 23.26
C SER A 131 -13.21 20.07 24.09
N ILE A 132 -12.54 19.92 25.23
CA ILE A 132 -12.82 18.85 26.18
C ILE A 132 -13.18 19.51 27.50
N ASN A 133 -14.17 18.93 28.18
CA ASN A 133 -14.65 19.45 29.44
C ASN A 133 -13.51 19.40 30.49
N TYR A 134 -13.22 20.56 31.09
CA TYR A 134 -12.17 20.74 32.09
C TYR A 134 -12.29 19.75 33.26
N ALA A 135 -13.50 19.38 33.65
CA ALA A 135 -13.77 18.41 34.72
C ALA A 135 -13.22 17.00 34.46
N ILE A 136 -12.91 16.65 33.20
CA ILE A 136 -12.45 15.30 32.81
C ILE A 136 -10.96 15.09 33.11
N PHE A 137 -10.16 16.16 33.14
CA PHE A 137 -8.70 16.07 33.35
C PHE A 137 -8.25 16.59 34.69
N VAL A 138 -9.03 17.51 35.25
CA VAL A 138 -8.67 18.23 36.46
C VAL A 138 -9.17 17.41 37.64
N HIS A 139 -8.48 16.29 37.88
CA HIS A 139 -8.63 15.54 39.11
C HIS A 139 -7.55 16.03 40.09
N LEU A 140 -7.82 17.20 40.67
CA LEU A 140 -6.94 17.82 41.66
C LEU A 140 -7.15 17.13 43.01
N ASN A 141 -6.29 16.18 43.35
CA ASN A 141 -6.14 15.71 44.72
C ASN A 141 -5.25 16.72 45.47
N TYR A 142 -5.84 17.81 45.96
CA TYR A 142 -5.11 18.78 46.77
C TYR A 142 -5.14 18.36 48.25
N SER A 143 -3.97 18.28 48.88
CA SER A 143 -3.87 18.20 50.34
C SER A 143 -3.68 19.61 50.88
N LEU A 144 -4.69 20.12 51.57
CA LEU A 144 -4.58 21.41 52.27
C LEU A 144 -3.55 21.28 53.40
N HIS A 145 -2.44 22.02 53.30
CA HIS A 145 -1.53 22.19 54.43
C HIS A 145 -2.02 23.35 55.30
N GLN A 146 -2.32 23.08 56.57
CA GLN A 146 -2.58 24.15 57.53
C GLN A 146 -1.31 24.96 57.75
N ILE A 147 -1.36 26.25 57.43
CA ILE A 147 -0.34 27.21 57.82
C ILE A 147 -0.82 27.88 59.11
N CYS A 148 -0.21 27.49 60.23
CA CYS A 148 -0.47 28.11 61.52
C CYS A 148 0.50 29.29 61.69
N SER A 149 -0.01 30.52 61.74
CA SER A 149 0.78 31.68 62.16
C SER A 149 0.49 31.97 63.64
N SER A 150 1.55 32.11 64.44
CA SER A 150 1.44 32.53 65.84
C SER A 150 1.52 34.05 65.93
N VAL A 151 0.42 34.70 66.30
CA VAL A 151 0.46 36.10 66.72
C VAL A 151 1.00 36.14 68.15
N PHE A 152 2.25 36.58 68.31
CA PHE A 152 2.85 36.76 69.64
C PHE A 152 2.35 38.06 70.28
N THR A 153 1.27 37.97 71.06
CA THR A 153 0.93 38.97 72.08
C THR A 153 0.67 38.26 73.41
N ILE A 154 1.31 38.77 74.46
CA ILE A 154 1.62 38.17 75.77
C ILE A 154 0.36 38.03 76.68
N PRO A 155 0.47 37.52 77.92
CA PRO A 155 0.24 36.15 78.37
C PRO A 155 -1.20 35.94 78.87
N LYS A 156 -2.02 35.18 78.15
CA LYS A 156 -3.00 34.20 78.69
C LYS A 156 -3.84 33.63 77.54
N ILE A 157 -3.77 32.30 77.40
CA ILE A 157 -4.56 31.41 76.52
C ILE A 157 -4.47 31.80 75.03
N GLY A 158 -3.47 31.23 74.35
CA GLY A 158 -3.30 31.38 72.91
C GLY A 158 -4.44 30.71 72.14
N SER A 159 -5.14 31.49 71.32
CA SER A 159 -5.95 30.95 70.21
C SER A 159 -5.12 30.97 68.94
N ILE A 160 -4.90 29.80 68.35
CA ILE A 160 -4.27 29.65 67.03
C ILE A 160 -5.36 29.90 65.99
N ILE A 161 -5.21 30.95 65.18
CA ILE A 161 -6.11 31.21 64.05
C ILE A 161 -5.46 30.56 62.81
N CYS A 162 -6.10 29.52 62.28
CA CYS A 162 -5.70 28.90 61.03
C CYS A 162 -6.46 29.53 59.87
N TYR A 163 -5.74 30.06 58.88
CA TYR A 163 -6.32 30.47 57.60
C TYR A 163 -6.16 29.33 56.59
N VAL A 164 -7.19 29.09 55.79
CA VAL A 164 -7.10 28.20 54.63
C VAL A 164 -6.84 29.09 53.41
N PHE A 165 -5.66 28.96 52.83
CA PHE A 165 -5.30 29.66 51.58
C PHE A 165 -5.56 28.72 50.40
N VAL A 166 -6.23 29.24 49.37
CA VAL A 166 -6.44 28.55 48.09
C VAL A 166 -5.60 29.32 47.09
N GLU A 167 -4.57 28.69 46.54
CA GLU A 167 -3.81 29.21 45.40
C GLU A 167 -4.34 28.59 44.10
#